data_AF-A0A924LBB6-F1
#
_entry.id   AF-A0A924LBB6-F1
#
_cell.length_a   1.000
_cell.length_b   1.000
_cell.length_c   1.000
_cell.angle_alpha   90.00
_cell.angle_beta   90.00
_cell.angle_gamma   90.00
#
_symmetry.space_group_name_H-M   'P 1'
#
loop_
_entity.id
_entity.type
_entity.pdbx_description
1 polymer ?
#
loop_
_entity_poly.entity_id
_entity_poly.type
_entity_poly.pdbx_seq_one_letter_code
_entity_poly.pdbx_strand_id
1 'polypeptide(L)'
;MTSQANRGERLVGGAASARGVTAAGVALAVVLAWALLPTSVTSPAGVQVTVVAVALTSAGLIGAVGMSQELGLRTALARLKLGPWMGVGFAVGFGLATLVWLAGDIEGYQGIVTASSLTPSALVCGVGFATLALAYRWTPQVLRRCGSSFDRRLRGNGPLSTGASVVWTLWAIAVLAQLIGAATSGLGYLADPRAELSASSSVGTVLTVFTSLGLLSSLLAAWRLAATRTAGAALLTVWVGGSQVVVGLFGGTKESAVIQFVALVIGYSARGKLRVIPIVATGLITMFFVAPFVTAYRAEIATSSGRLTPAQALQSIDYGSLLDNGKTSGSQAPGNQFIQRLSRIGDVAMVVAQSPTPVPFASPTDLLAGPVLGFIPRSLWPEKPVLDAGYQANIVYYHAPPSVYSSAALTPYGDLYRHGGVMVVIVGMLLLGFFVRVIDDRTGGRSASVDPRMLFLPMLFFTTLVKQETDYLSLAASIVSIVAAAAIGVRLTSSGSLTSQEVGARGRP
;
A
#
# COMPACT_ATOMS: atom_id res chain seq x y z
N MET A 1 47.33 -18.28 6.65
CA MET A 1 46.42 -17.12 6.73
C MET A 1 46.30 -16.34 5.40
N THR A 2 46.72 -16.88 4.25
CA THR A 2 46.80 -16.13 2.96
C THR A 2 45.81 -16.59 1.86
N SER A 3 44.83 -17.45 2.16
CA SER A 3 43.98 -18.07 1.12
C SER A 3 42.58 -17.45 0.92
N GLN A 4 42.15 -16.44 1.68
CA GLN A 4 40.81 -15.84 1.51
C GLN A 4 40.78 -14.61 0.59
N ALA A 5 41.92 -14.01 0.24
CA ALA A 5 41.95 -12.82 -0.61
C ALA A 5 41.56 -13.09 -2.08
N ASN A 6 41.74 -14.32 -2.58
CA ASN A 6 41.59 -14.62 -4.02
C ASN A 6 40.19 -15.11 -4.44
N ARG A 7 39.22 -15.20 -3.52
CA ARG A 7 37.82 -15.56 -3.84
C ARG A 7 36.94 -14.36 -4.21
N GLY A 8 37.44 -13.13 -4.03
CA GLY A 8 36.67 -11.91 -4.31
C GLY A 8 36.57 -11.55 -5.80
N GLU A 9 37.62 -11.81 -6.59
CA GLU A 9 37.69 -11.26 -7.96
C GLU A 9 36.93 -12.09 -9.01
N ARG A 10 36.78 -13.41 -8.83
CA ARG A 10 36.08 -14.27 -9.82
C ARG A 10 34.56 -14.09 -9.87
N LEU A 11 33.94 -13.35 -8.94
CA LEU A 11 32.49 -13.13 -8.93
C LEU A 11 32.04 -11.86 -9.67
N VAL A 12 32.98 -10.99 -10.10
CA VAL A 12 32.62 -9.71 -10.73
C VAL A 12 32.24 -9.90 -12.21
N GLY A 13 32.81 -10.89 -12.91
CA GLY A 13 32.55 -11.12 -14.34
C GLY A 13 31.13 -11.60 -14.69
N GLY A 14 30.49 -12.38 -13.82
CA GLY A 14 29.14 -12.92 -14.07
C GLY A 14 28.00 -11.91 -13.84
N ALA A 15 28.24 -10.82 -13.11
CA ALA A 15 27.21 -9.85 -12.77
C ALA A 15 26.84 -8.92 -13.93
N ALA A 16 27.71 -8.77 -14.93
CA ALA A 16 27.46 -7.91 -16.09
C ALA A 16 26.49 -8.56 -17.09
N SER A 17 26.61 -9.87 -17.35
CA SER A 17 25.76 -10.57 -18.32
C SER A 17 24.31 -10.72 -17.83
N ALA A 18 24.11 -10.97 -16.53
CA ALA A 18 22.77 -11.09 -15.94
C ALA A 18 21.96 -9.78 -16.01
N ARG A 19 22.64 -8.61 -16.02
CA ARG A 19 21.98 -7.30 -16.13
C ARG A 19 21.35 -7.09 -17.51
N GLY A 20 22.02 -7.49 -18.59
CA GLY A 20 21.56 -7.28 -19.96
C GLY A 20 20.29 -8.05 -20.30
N VAL A 21 20.22 -9.33 -19.91
CA VAL A 21 19.11 -10.25 -20.26
C VAL A 21 17.75 -9.75 -19.75
N THR A 22 17.74 -9.12 -18.59
CA THR A 22 16.48 -8.66 -17.96
C THR A 22 15.98 -7.30 -18.45
N ALA A 23 16.87 -6.36 -18.78
CA ALA A 23 16.46 -5.11 -19.41
C ALA A 23 15.88 -5.39 -20.79
N ALA A 24 16.50 -6.31 -21.53
CA ALA A 24 15.96 -6.85 -22.76
C ALA A 24 14.63 -7.58 -22.53
N GLY A 25 14.48 -8.35 -21.46
CA GLY A 25 13.22 -9.03 -21.12
C GLY A 25 12.06 -8.08 -20.78
N VAL A 26 12.31 -7.01 -20.01
CA VAL A 26 11.30 -5.97 -19.72
C VAL A 26 10.94 -5.20 -20.99
N ALA A 27 11.95 -4.79 -21.77
CA ALA A 27 11.72 -4.11 -23.04
C ALA A 27 10.95 -5.00 -24.03
N LEU A 28 11.29 -6.29 -24.11
CA LEU A 28 10.61 -7.27 -24.95
C LEU A 28 9.16 -7.50 -24.50
N ALA A 29 8.90 -7.57 -23.20
CA ALA A 29 7.53 -7.68 -22.69
C ALA A 29 6.67 -6.47 -23.05
N VAL A 30 7.25 -5.27 -22.96
CA VAL A 30 6.61 -4.02 -23.40
C VAL A 30 6.37 -4.03 -24.90
N VAL A 31 7.38 -4.41 -25.70
CA VAL A 31 7.27 -4.48 -27.15
C VAL A 31 6.26 -5.54 -27.58
N LEU A 32 6.19 -6.69 -26.92
CA LEU A 32 5.21 -7.74 -27.20
C LEU A 32 3.81 -7.28 -26.83
N ALA A 33 3.62 -6.63 -25.67
CA ALA A 33 2.35 -6.01 -25.34
C ALA A 33 1.97 -4.96 -26.40
N TRP A 34 2.92 -4.11 -26.79
CA TRP A 34 2.73 -3.05 -27.78
C TRP A 34 2.42 -3.58 -29.18
N ALA A 35 3.00 -4.72 -29.57
CA ALA A 35 2.77 -5.34 -30.87
C ALA A 35 1.43 -6.09 -30.93
N LEU A 36 0.98 -6.66 -29.82
CA LEU A 36 -0.25 -7.46 -29.74
C LEU A 36 -1.52 -6.62 -29.50
N LEU A 37 -1.38 -5.43 -28.90
CA LEU A 37 -2.52 -4.55 -28.57
C LEU A 37 -3.22 -3.93 -29.82
N PRO A 38 -2.52 -3.47 -30.88
CA PRO A 38 -3.18 -2.91 -32.06
C PRO A 38 -4.01 -3.95 -32.82
N THR A 39 -3.55 -5.22 -32.84
CA THR A 39 -4.26 -6.31 -33.52
C THR A 39 -5.54 -6.75 -32.79
N SER A 40 -5.67 -6.42 -31.51
CA SER A 40 -6.85 -6.83 -30.73
C SER A 40 -8.05 -5.89 -30.91
N VAL A 41 -7.86 -4.66 -31.42
CA VAL A 41 -8.93 -3.64 -31.48
C VAL A 41 -10.14 -4.09 -32.31
N THR A 42 -9.93 -4.93 -33.33
CA THR A 42 -11.01 -5.51 -34.16
C THR A 42 -11.49 -6.89 -33.68
N SER A 43 -10.83 -7.46 -32.67
CA SER A 43 -11.16 -8.78 -32.12
C SER A 43 -12.41 -8.71 -31.22
N PRO A 44 -13.11 -9.83 -31.03
CA PRO A 44 -14.19 -9.93 -30.04
C PRO A 44 -13.72 -9.48 -28.65
N ALA A 45 -14.61 -8.84 -27.88
CA ALA A 45 -14.30 -8.28 -26.55
C ALA A 45 -13.61 -9.28 -25.61
N GLY A 46 -14.02 -10.55 -25.62
CA GLY A 46 -13.39 -11.60 -24.83
C GLY A 46 -11.90 -11.78 -25.16
N VAL A 47 -11.55 -11.77 -26.45
CA VAL A 47 -10.15 -11.88 -26.91
C VAL A 47 -9.34 -10.65 -26.45
N GLN A 48 -9.91 -9.45 -26.55
CA GLN A 48 -9.25 -8.22 -26.08
C GLN A 48 -8.92 -8.30 -24.58
N VAL A 49 -9.91 -8.66 -23.76
CA VAL A 49 -9.74 -8.81 -22.31
C VAL A 49 -8.66 -9.83 -21.98
N THR A 50 -8.68 -11.00 -22.62
CA THR A 50 -7.66 -12.04 -22.38
C THR A 50 -6.27 -11.57 -22.77
N VAL A 51 -6.10 -10.94 -23.94
CA VAL A 51 -4.80 -10.42 -24.41
C VAL A 51 -4.27 -9.36 -23.44
N VAL A 52 -5.12 -8.41 -23.02
CA VAL A 52 -4.76 -7.38 -22.03
C VAL A 52 -4.34 -8.01 -20.71
N ALA A 53 -5.13 -8.96 -20.18
CA ALA A 53 -4.83 -9.64 -18.92
C ALA A 53 -3.49 -10.37 -18.96
N VAL A 54 -3.22 -11.13 -20.03
CA VAL A 54 -1.96 -11.86 -20.21
C VAL A 54 -0.77 -10.91 -20.35
N ALA A 55 -0.91 -9.85 -21.14
CA ALA A 55 0.15 -8.86 -21.35
C ALA A 55 0.54 -8.16 -20.04
N LEU A 56 -0.43 -7.65 -19.28
CA LEU A 56 -0.19 -6.95 -18.02
C LEU A 56 0.30 -7.89 -16.91
N THR A 57 -0.22 -9.12 -16.86
CA THR A 57 0.30 -10.15 -15.93
C THR A 57 1.77 -10.44 -16.21
N SER A 58 2.12 -10.66 -17.48
CA SER A 58 3.48 -10.95 -17.90
C SER A 58 4.42 -9.78 -17.61
N ALA A 59 4.00 -8.55 -17.93
CA ALA A 59 4.76 -7.34 -17.64
C ALA A 59 5.04 -7.20 -16.14
N GLY A 60 4.02 -7.39 -15.29
CA GLY A 60 4.14 -7.34 -13.83
C GLY A 60 5.11 -8.38 -13.28
N LEU A 61 5.00 -9.64 -13.72
CA LEU A 61 5.90 -10.73 -13.28
C LEU A 61 7.34 -10.53 -13.76
N ILE A 62 7.54 -10.13 -15.02
CA ILE A 62 8.87 -9.84 -15.57
C ILE A 62 9.49 -8.64 -14.84
N GLY A 63 8.72 -7.59 -14.59
CA GLY A 63 9.16 -6.45 -13.78
C GLY A 63 9.52 -6.85 -12.35
N ALA A 64 8.71 -7.69 -11.70
CA ALA A 64 8.99 -8.20 -10.36
C ALA A 64 10.31 -8.99 -10.32
N VAL A 65 10.52 -9.89 -11.28
CA VAL A 65 11.78 -10.64 -11.43
C VAL A 65 12.94 -9.68 -11.70
N GLY A 66 12.76 -8.72 -12.61
CA GLY A 66 13.73 -7.69 -12.97
C GLY A 66 14.19 -6.87 -11.76
N MET A 67 13.24 -6.41 -10.93
CA MET A 67 13.51 -5.66 -9.71
C MET A 67 14.12 -6.53 -8.59
N SER A 68 14.04 -7.86 -8.69
CA SER A 68 14.52 -8.79 -7.66
C SER A 68 15.92 -9.37 -7.87
N GLN A 69 16.58 -9.09 -9.00
CA GLN A 69 17.79 -9.81 -9.47
C GLN A 69 18.90 -10.01 -8.43
N GLU A 70 19.12 -9.05 -7.55
CA GLU A 70 20.20 -9.14 -6.55
C GLU A 70 19.96 -10.25 -5.50
N LEU A 71 18.71 -10.69 -5.34
CA LEU A 71 18.29 -11.62 -4.28
C LEU A 71 17.48 -12.82 -4.82
N GLY A 72 16.95 -12.72 -6.04
CA GLY A 72 15.89 -13.57 -6.57
C GLY A 72 14.51 -13.19 -6.02
N LEU A 73 13.45 -13.43 -6.80
CA LEU A 73 12.08 -12.97 -6.50
C LEU A 73 11.59 -13.44 -5.13
N ARG A 74 11.72 -14.73 -4.83
CA ARG A 74 11.29 -15.30 -3.55
C ARG A 74 11.94 -14.62 -2.35
N THR A 75 13.25 -14.42 -2.40
CA THR A 75 14.01 -13.77 -1.31
C THR A 75 13.68 -12.29 -1.22
N ALA A 76 13.49 -11.62 -2.35
CA ALA A 76 13.13 -10.21 -2.38
C ALA A 76 11.74 -9.96 -1.78
N LEU A 77 10.74 -10.76 -2.15
CA LEU A 77 9.41 -10.72 -1.55
C LEU A 77 9.46 -11.04 -0.05
N ALA A 78 10.22 -12.07 0.34
CA ALA A 78 10.40 -12.43 1.75
C ALA A 78 11.11 -11.35 2.59
N ARG A 79 11.88 -10.47 1.94
CA ARG A 79 12.55 -9.31 2.57
C ARG A 79 11.76 -8.01 2.40
N LEU A 80 10.50 -8.10 1.99
CA LEU A 80 9.61 -6.96 1.81
C LEU A 80 10.21 -5.89 0.87
N LYS A 81 10.85 -6.33 -0.22
CA LYS A 81 11.27 -5.41 -1.28
C LYS A 81 10.02 -4.90 -1.99
N LEU A 82 9.73 -3.62 -1.81
CA LEU A 82 8.55 -2.94 -2.34
C LEU A 82 8.49 -3.06 -3.86
N GLY A 83 9.61 -2.89 -4.58
CA GLY A 83 9.62 -2.99 -6.05
C GLY A 83 9.06 -4.33 -6.57
N PRO A 84 9.65 -5.47 -6.18
CA PRO A 84 9.11 -6.79 -6.50
C PRO A 84 7.66 -7.01 -6.05
N TRP A 85 7.27 -6.52 -4.87
CA TRP A 85 5.88 -6.59 -4.42
C TRP A 85 4.93 -5.77 -5.28
N MET A 86 5.33 -4.58 -5.72
CA MET A 86 4.57 -3.76 -6.67
C MET A 86 4.43 -4.46 -8.02
N GLY A 87 5.45 -5.19 -8.48
CA GLY A 87 5.34 -5.97 -9.72
C GLY A 87 4.38 -7.14 -9.62
N VAL A 88 4.37 -7.86 -8.49
CA VAL A 88 3.38 -8.90 -8.22
C VAL A 88 1.98 -8.29 -8.07
N GLY A 89 1.86 -7.18 -7.33
CA GLY A 89 0.60 -6.44 -7.16
C GLY A 89 0.05 -5.97 -8.51
N PHE A 90 0.90 -5.45 -9.39
CA PHE A 90 0.54 -5.06 -10.75
C PHE A 90 0.06 -6.26 -11.58
N ALA A 91 0.81 -7.36 -11.58
CA ALA A 91 0.44 -8.58 -12.31
C ALA A 91 -0.93 -9.12 -11.87
N VAL A 92 -1.24 -9.03 -10.57
CA VAL A 92 -2.50 -9.49 -10.01
C VAL A 92 -3.63 -8.49 -10.29
N GLY A 93 -3.47 -7.22 -9.93
CA GLY A 93 -4.53 -6.22 -9.97
C GLY A 93 -4.83 -5.64 -11.35
N PHE A 94 -3.81 -5.50 -12.21
CA PHE A 94 -3.96 -4.99 -13.58
C PHE A 94 -3.93 -6.11 -14.63
N GLY A 95 -3.32 -7.26 -14.30
CA GLY A 95 -3.27 -8.43 -15.19
C GLY A 95 -4.40 -9.42 -14.91
N LEU A 96 -4.21 -10.32 -13.95
CA LEU A 96 -5.10 -11.45 -13.69
C LEU A 96 -6.54 -11.00 -13.37
N ALA A 97 -6.71 -9.98 -12.53
CA ALA A 97 -8.02 -9.48 -12.16
C ALA A 97 -8.77 -8.80 -13.32
N THR A 98 -8.11 -8.50 -14.43
CA THR A 98 -8.76 -8.03 -15.67
C THR A 98 -9.63 -9.11 -16.32
N LEU A 99 -9.42 -10.39 -16.01
CA LEU A 99 -10.27 -11.46 -16.51
C LEU A 99 -11.73 -11.37 -16.03
N VAL A 100 -12.03 -10.56 -15.00
CA VAL A 100 -13.40 -10.31 -14.55
C VAL A 100 -14.29 -9.69 -15.63
N TRP A 101 -13.68 -8.98 -16.58
CA TRP A 101 -14.37 -8.37 -17.73
C TRP A 101 -14.85 -9.40 -18.76
N LEU A 102 -14.44 -10.67 -18.65
CA LEU A 102 -14.98 -11.75 -19.48
C LEU A 102 -16.42 -12.13 -19.10
N ALA A 103 -16.86 -11.77 -17.89
CA ALA A 103 -18.19 -12.10 -17.41
C ALA A 103 -19.30 -11.27 -18.09
N GLY A 104 -18.96 -10.23 -18.87
CA GLY A 104 -19.91 -9.40 -19.63
C GLY A 104 -20.64 -8.36 -18.78
N ASP A 105 -21.17 -8.75 -17.64
CA ASP A 105 -21.97 -7.89 -16.76
C ASP A 105 -21.16 -7.46 -15.53
N ILE A 106 -20.47 -6.32 -15.65
CA ILE A 106 -19.93 -5.62 -14.48
C ILE A 106 -20.93 -4.55 -14.05
N GLU A 107 -21.62 -4.82 -12.95
CA GLU A 107 -22.61 -3.89 -12.38
C GLU A 107 -21.96 -2.61 -11.82
N GLY A 108 -22.76 -1.56 -11.73
CA GLY A 108 -22.39 -0.28 -11.13
C GLY A 108 -21.52 0.59 -12.04
N TYR A 109 -20.71 1.44 -11.42
CA TYR A 109 -19.90 2.47 -12.10
C TYR A 109 -18.91 1.93 -13.14
N GLN A 110 -18.49 0.67 -12.99
CA GLN A 110 -17.60 0.02 -13.96
C GLN A 110 -18.30 -0.37 -15.25
N GLY A 111 -19.64 -0.49 -15.27
CA GLY A 111 -20.41 -0.76 -16.49
C GLY A 111 -20.35 0.37 -17.53
N ILE A 112 -19.87 1.56 -17.15
CA ILE A 112 -19.62 2.68 -18.08
C ILE A 112 -18.39 2.39 -18.97
N VAL A 113 -17.46 1.57 -18.51
CA VAL A 113 -16.22 1.24 -19.24
C VAL A 113 -16.51 0.16 -20.29
N THR A 114 -16.21 0.45 -21.55
CA THR A 114 -16.33 -0.54 -22.63
C THR A 114 -15.07 -1.40 -22.73
N ALA A 115 -15.20 -2.65 -23.16
CA ALA A 115 -14.04 -3.55 -23.34
C ALA A 115 -12.98 -2.96 -24.29
N SER A 116 -13.38 -2.18 -25.29
CA SER A 116 -12.47 -1.50 -26.23
C SER A 116 -11.58 -0.44 -25.56
N SER A 117 -12.01 0.14 -24.44
CA SER A 117 -11.19 1.08 -23.66
C SER A 117 -10.11 0.41 -22.82
N LEU A 118 -10.16 -0.92 -22.64
CA LEU A 118 -9.16 -1.65 -21.86
C LEU A 118 -7.80 -1.69 -22.57
N THR A 119 -7.79 -1.80 -23.90
CA THR A 119 -6.56 -1.84 -24.72
C THR A 119 -5.69 -0.57 -24.59
N PRO A 120 -6.20 0.66 -24.82
CA PRO A 120 -5.40 1.87 -24.64
C PRO A 120 -4.99 2.07 -23.17
N SER A 121 -5.81 1.64 -22.23
CA SER A 121 -5.51 1.72 -20.79
C SER A 121 -4.40 0.76 -20.38
N ALA A 122 -4.40 -0.45 -20.95
CA ALA A 122 -3.32 -1.42 -20.79
C ALA A 122 -2.01 -0.87 -21.31
N LEU A 123 -2.03 -0.12 -22.43
CA LEU A 123 -0.85 0.56 -22.94
C LEU A 123 -0.32 1.59 -21.93
N VAL A 124 -1.19 2.44 -21.38
CA VAL A 124 -0.81 3.44 -20.35
C VAL A 124 -0.20 2.76 -19.12
N CYS A 125 -0.87 1.74 -18.58
CA CYS A 125 -0.39 0.96 -17.44
C CYS A 125 0.93 0.27 -17.73
N GLY A 126 1.06 -0.36 -18.91
CA GLY A 126 2.27 -1.07 -19.33
C GLY A 126 3.48 -0.14 -19.48
N VAL A 127 3.30 1.00 -20.13
CA VAL A 127 4.36 2.03 -20.26
C VAL A 127 4.75 2.59 -18.90
N GLY A 128 3.77 2.91 -18.06
CA GLY A 128 4.02 3.40 -16.70
C GLY A 128 4.79 2.40 -15.85
N PHE A 129 4.33 1.14 -15.80
CA PHE A 129 4.97 0.10 -14.99
C PHE A 129 6.36 -0.27 -15.51
N ALA A 130 6.55 -0.32 -16.83
CA ALA A 130 7.86 -0.53 -17.42
C ALA A 130 8.83 0.59 -17.03
N THR A 131 8.39 1.85 -17.13
CA THR A 131 9.20 3.01 -16.73
C THR A 131 9.59 2.93 -15.25
N LEU A 132 8.64 2.55 -14.38
CA LEU A 132 8.91 2.32 -12.96
C LEU A 132 9.97 1.23 -12.75
N ALA A 133 9.83 0.07 -13.42
CA ALA A 133 10.77 -1.04 -13.28
C ALA A 133 12.18 -0.68 -13.79
N LEU A 134 12.27 0.06 -14.90
CA LEU A 134 13.52 0.55 -15.47
C LEU A 134 14.18 1.58 -14.53
N ALA A 135 13.41 2.54 -14.02
CA ALA A 135 13.90 3.54 -13.07
C ALA A 135 14.38 2.90 -11.76
N TYR A 136 13.63 1.92 -11.23
CA TYR A 136 14.05 1.14 -10.07
C TYR A 136 15.41 0.46 -10.32
N ARG A 137 15.62 -0.09 -11.53
CA ARG A 137 16.87 -0.77 -11.86
C ARG A 137 18.05 0.19 -12.03
N TRP A 138 17.82 1.33 -12.68
CA TRP A 138 18.85 2.31 -13.03
C TRP A 138 18.85 3.53 -12.12
N THR A 139 18.40 3.37 -10.88
CA THR A 139 18.40 4.47 -9.91
C THR A 139 19.82 5.04 -9.75
N PRO A 140 20.01 6.35 -9.98
CA PRO A 140 21.31 6.99 -9.87
C PRO A 140 21.99 6.74 -8.53
N GLN A 141 23.31 6.49 -8.54
CA GLN A 141 24.06 6.23 -7.30
C GLN A 141 23.96 7.39 -6.30
N VAL A 142 23.83 8.63 -6.79
CA VAL A 142 23.66 9.83 -5.94
C VAL A 142 22.40 9.69 -5.09
N LEU A 143 21.25 9.34 -5.68
CA LEU A 143 19.99 9.15 -4.95
C LEU A 143 20.11 8.01 -3.93
N ARG A 144 20.76 6.90 -4.29
CA ARG A 144 21.02 5.78 -3.36
C ARG A 144 21.88 6.22 -2.17
N ARG A 145 22.93 7.00 -2.40
CA ARG A 145 23.81 7.55 -1.35
C ARG A 145 23.07 8.53 -0.45
N CYS A 146 22.29 9.45 -1.02
CA CYS A 146 21.41 10.36 -0.28
C CYS A 146 20.44 9.58 0.60
N GLY A 147 19.80 8.56 0.02
CA GLY A 147 18.88 7.68 0.71
C GLY A 147 19.49 6.95 1.91
N SER A 148 20.70 6.41 1.74
CA SER A 148 21.45 5.74 2.81
C SER A 148 21.92 6.71 3.90
N SER A 149 22.28 7.94 3.52
CA SER A 149 22.71 8.98 4.46
C SER A 149 21.55 9.47 5.29
N PHE A 150 20.39 9.69 4.66
CA PHE A 150 19.14 10.02 5.34
C PHE A 150 18.74 8.93 6.33
N ASP A 151 18.77 7.66 5.92
CA ASP A 151 18.43 6.54 6.79
C ASP A 151 19.37 6.39 7.98
N ARG A 152 20.68 6.61 7.77
CA ARG A 152 21.66 6.63 8.89
C ARG A 152 21.36 7.75 9.88
N ARG A 153 21.00 8.94 9.38
CA ARG A 153 20.61 10.07 10.24
C ARG A 153 19.30 9.79 10.99
N LEU A 154 18.34 9.15 10.32
CA LEU A 154 17.06 8.77 10.91
C LEU A 154 17.27 7.79 12.07
N ARG A 155 18.06 6.72 11.84
CA ARG A 155 18.36 5.67 12.82
C ARG A 155 19.26 6.13 13.96
N GLY A 156 20.16 7.08 13.68
CA GLY A 156 21.19 7.50 14.63
C GLY A 156 22.15 6.36 14.98
N ASN A 157 23.03 6.61 15.94
CA ASN A 157 23.99 5.62 16.46
C ASN A 157 23.52 4.97 17.77
N GLY A 158 22.28 5.23 18.19
CA GLY A 158 21.74 4.74 19.46
C GLY A 158 21.59 3.22 19.47
N PRO A 159 21.85 2.56 20.61
CA PRO A 159 21.63 1.12 20.75
C PRO A 159 20.16 0.80 20.46
N LEU A 160 19.93 -0.38 19.89
CA LEU A 160 18.59 -0.86 19.62
C LEU A 160 17.92 -1.34 20.92
N SER A 161 16.85 -0.67 21.33
CA SER A 161 15.94 -1.15 22.38
C SER A 161 14.70 -1.78 21.74
N THR A 162 14.59 -3.11 21.86
CA THR A 162 13.39 -3.86 21.49
C THR A 162 12.63 -4.35 22.73
N GLY A 163 12.70 -3.56 23.81
CA GLY A 163 12.01 -3.82 25.07
C GLY A 163 10.48 -3.91 24.90
N ALA A 164 9.81 -4.65 25.78
CA ALA A 164 8.34 -4.70 25.79
C ALA A 164 7.74 -3.32 26.07
N SER A 165 8.42 -2.50 26.87
CA SER A 165 8.06 -1.10 27.14
C SER A 165 7.96 -0.25 25.87
N VAL A 166 8.88 -0.43 24.92
CA VAL A 166 8.87 0.30 23.65
C VAL A 166 7.65 -0.10 22.81
N VAL A 167 7.34 -1.39 22.73
CA VAL A 167 6.15 -1.90 22.03
C VAL A 167 4.88 -1.32 22.65
N TRP A 168 4.76 -1.36 23.98
CA TRP A 168 3.63 -0.77 24.71
C TRP A 168 3.50 0.73 24.49
N THR A 169 4.61 1.47 24.45
CA THR A 169 4.60 2.91 24.23
C THR A 169 4.09 3.25 22.83
N LEU A 170 4.60 2.57 21.79
CA LEU A 170 4.13 2.75 20.41
C LEU A 170 2.63 2.44 20.28
N TRP A 171 2.20 1.32 20.87
CA TRP A 171 0.80 0.91 20.89
C TRP A 171 -0.09 1.93 21.62
N ALA A 172 0.32 2.39 22.81
CA ALA A 172 -0.45 3.32 23.62
C ALA A 172 -0.63 4.67 22.91
N ILE A 173 0.41 5.19 22.27
CA ILE A 173 0.32 6.43 21.47
C ILE A 173 -0.67 6.25 20.31
N ALA A 174 -0.61 5.11 19.61
CA ALA A 174 -1.51 4.83 18.50
C ALA A 174 -2.97 4.70 18.95
N VAL A 175 -3.23 3.98 20.04
CA VAL A 175 -4.57 3.83 20.62
C VAL A 175 -5.10 5.19 21.10
N LEU A 176 -4.28 5.98 21.80
CA LEU A 176 -4.67 7.31 22.25
C LEU A 176 -5.02 8.22 21.06
N ALA A 177 -4.22 8.19 20.00
CA ALA A 177 -4.50 8.95 18.77
C ALA A 177 -5.80 8.49 18.10
N GLN A 178 -6.07 7.18 18.06
CA GLN A 178 -7.32 6.63 17.55
C GLN A 178 -8.52 7.06 18.40
N LEU A 179 -8.40 7.08 19.73
CA LEU A 179 -9.45 7.55 20.64
C LEU A 179 -9.73 9.05 20.49
N ILE A 180 -8.68 9.87 20.37
CA ILE A 180 -8.84 11.31 20.11
C ILE A 180 -9.48 11.55 18.73
N GLY A 181 -9.06 10.80 17.70
CA GLY A 181 -9.69 10.85 16.39
C GLY A 181 -11.17 10.48 16.44
N ALA A 182 -11.49 9.37 17.11
CA ALA A 182 -12.87 8.95 17.33
C ALA A 182 -13.72 10.02 18.02
N ALA A 183 -13.15 10.72 19.01
CA ALA A 183 -13.85 11.76 19.77
C ALA A 183 -14.00 13.10 19.01
N THR A 184 -13.10 13.40 18.06
CA THR A 184 -13.06 14.72 17.39
C THR A 184 -13.62 14.70 15.98
N SER A 185 -13.26 13.70 15.18
CA SER A 185 -13.67 13.57 13.78
C SER A 185 -14.63 12.41 13.54
N GLY A 186 -14.84 11.54 14.53
CA GLY A 186 -15.48 10.24 14.34
C GLY A 186 -14.46 9.16 13.94
N LEU A 187 -14.89 7.90 13.96
CA LEU A 187 -14.02 6.74 13.76
C LEU A 187 -14.28 6.11 12.37
N GLY A 188 -13.43 6.46 11.40
CA GLY A 188 -13.50 5.91 10.04
C GLY A 188 -14.88 6.11 9.39
N TYR A 189 -15.56 5.03 9.03
CA TYR A 189 -16.89 5.12 8.37
C TYR A 189 -18.00 5.76 9.22
N LEU A 190 -17.75 5.98 10.51
CA LEU A 190 -18.69 6.65 11.40
C LEU A 190 -18.56 8.18 11.35
N ALA A 191 -17.43 8.71 10.87
CA ALA A 191 -17.21 10.14 10.71
C ALA A 191 -18.19 10.71 9.68
N ASP A 192 -18.73 11.93 9.86
CA ASP A 192 -19.54 12.56 8.82
C ASP A 192 -18.63 12.90 7.61
N PRO A 193 -18.85 12.34 6.40
CA PRO A 193 -17.99 12.61 5.26
C PRO A 193 -17.95 14.09 4.88
N ARG A 194 -19.04 14.82 5.18
CA ARG A 194 -19.10 16.28 4.97
C ARG A 194 -18.14 17.00 5.91
N ALA A 195 -18.09 16.55 7.17
CA ALA A 195 -17.17 17.06 8.15
C ALA A 195 -15.73 16.68 7.79
N GLU A 196 -15.46 15.49 7.24
CA GLU A 196 -14.10 15.11 6.80
C GLU A 196 -13.61 15.99 5.64
N LEU A 197 -14.47 16.29 4.67
CA LEU A 197 -14.10 17.15 3.53
C LEU A 197 -13.93 18.62 3.91
N SER A 198 -14.70 19.12 4.89
CA SER A 198 -14.61 20.51 5.35
C SER A 198 -13.53 20.71 6.42
N ALA A 199 -13.40 19.75 7.34
CA ALA A 199 -12.54 19.81 8.52
C ALA A 199 -11.28 18.95 8.38
N SER A 200 -10.62 18.94 7.21
CA SER A 200 -9.26 18.37 7.05
C SER A 200 -8.24 19.16 7.88
N SER A 201 -8.34 19.05 9.19
CA SER A 201 -7.57 19.79 10.18
C SER A 201 -6.14 19.25 10.23
N SER A 202 -5.19 20.11 10.61
CA SER A 202 -3.83 19.73 11.04
C SER A 202 -3.86 18.50 11.94
N VAL A 203 -4.82 18.50 12.85
CA VAL A 203 -4.99 17.51 13.90
C VAL A 203 -5.19 16.13 13.28
N GLY A 204 -6.06 16.00 12.26
CA GLY A 204 -6.28 14.72 11.57
C GLY A 204 -4.99 14.12 11.01
N THR A 205 -4.17 14.92 10.32
CA THR A 205 -2.90 14.44 9.74
C THR A 205 -1.91 14.00 10.82
N VAL A 206 -1.81 14.77 11.90
CA VAL A 206 -0.95 14.43 13.06
C VAL A 206 -1.43 13.15 13.75
N LEU A 207 -2.75 12.99 13.91
CA LEU A 207 -3.33 11.76 14.46
C LEU A 207 -3.09 10.56 13.55
N THR A 208 -3.08 10.72 12.23
CA THR A 208 -2.71 9.65 11.28
C THR A 208 -1.26 9.22 11.46
N VAL A 209 -0.33 10.16 11.66
CA VAL A 209 1.08 9.87 11.96
C VAL A 209 1.20 9.02 13.23
N PHE A 210 0.50 9.40 14.31
CA PHE A 210 0.52 8.66 15.56
C PHE A 210 -0.20 7.30 15.47
N THR A 211 -1.31 7.24 14.75
CA THR A 211 -2.03 5.98 14.48
C THR A 211 -1.14 4.98 13.75
N SER A 212 -0.30 5.46 12.83
CA SER A 212 0.66 4.62 12.08
C SER A 212 1.69 3.94 12.98
N LEU A 213 1.94 4.45 14.19
CA LEU A 213 2.81 3.78 15.17
C LEU A 213 2.22 2.45 15.67
N GLY A 214 0.89 2.27 15.57
CA GLY A 214 0.22 1.02 15.89
C GLY A 214 0.72 -0.12 14.99
N LEU A 215 0.88 0.16 13.70
CA LEU A 215 1.45 -0.78 12.73
C LEU A 215 2.89 -1.16 13.06
N LEU A 216 3.72 -0.18 13.43
CA LEU A 216 5.10 -0.41 13.86
C LEU A 216 5.16 -1.21 15.16
N SER A 217 4.19 -1.00 16.08
CA SER A 217 4.09 -1.75 17.32
C SER A 217 3.78 -3.23 17.07
N SER A 218 2.83 -3.55 16.19
CA SER A 218 2.51 -4.92 15.77
C SER A 218 3.71 -5.61 15.12
N LEU A 219 4.37 -4.93 14.18
CA LEU A 219 5.59 -5.42 13.53
C LEU A 219 6.69 -5.74 14.56
N LEU A 220 6.95 -4.82 15.50
CA LEU A 220 7.99 -4.97 16.52
C LEU A 220 7.65 -6.06 17.54
N ALA A 221 6.39 -6.18 17.94
CA ALA A 221 5.91 -7.24 18.83
C ALA A 221 6.17 -8.63 18.22
N ALA A 222 5.76 -8.82 16.96
CA ALA A 222 5.96 -10.07 16.24
C ALA A 222 7.44 -10.38 15.99
N TRP A 223 8.26 -9.36 15.68
CA TRP A 223 9.71 -9.51 15.59
C TRP A 223 10.33 -9.95 16.91
N ARG A 224 9.89 -9.37 18.02
CA ARG A 224 10.35 -9.74 19.38
C ARG A 224 9.95 -11.17 19.71
N LEU A 225 8.72 -11.58 19.39
CA LEU A 225 8.26 -12.96 19.55
C LEU A 225 9.17 -13.93 18.78
N ALA A 226 9.54 -13.62 17.54
CA ALA A 226 10.45 -14.46 16.77
C ALA A 226 11.87 -14.50 17.36
N ALA A 227 12.33 -13.40 17.97
CA ALA A 227 13.65 -13.28 18.57
C ALA A 227 13.77 -13.99 19.93
N THR A 228 12.78 -13.86 20.82
CA THR A 228 12.85 -14.38 22.20
C THR A 228 12.09 -15.68 22.41
N ARG A 229 11.03 -15.93 21.63
CA ARG A 229 10.14 -17.11 21.72
C ARG A 229 9.58 -17.38 23.13
N THR A 230 9.34 -16.32 23.90
CA THR A 230 8.78 -16.42 25.25
C THR A 230 7.26 -16.25 25.24
N ALA A 231 6.57 -16.88 26.19
CA ALA A 231 5.12 -16.74 26.35
C ALA A 231 4.68 -15.26 26.53
N GLY A 232 5.45 -14.47 27.28
CA GLY A 232 5.19 -13.04 27.43
C GLY A 232 5.30 -12.25 26.12
N ALA A 233 6.22 -12.61 25.21
CA ALA A 233 6.30 -11.99 23.89
C ALA A 233 5.13 -12.42 22.99
N ALA A 234 4.63 -13.65 23.15
CA ALA A 234 3.47 -14.14 22.43
C ALA A 234 2.20 -13.39 22.88
N LEU A 235 1.99 -13.29 24.19
CA LEU A 235 0.88 -12.53 24.77
C LEU A 235 0.90 -11.06 24.32
N LEU A 236 2.07 -10.41 24.37
CA LEU A 236 2.26 -9.04 23.87
C LEU A 236 1.87 -8.91 22.39
N THR A 237 2.29 -9.86 21.56
CA THR A 237 1.99 -9.86 20.12
C THR A 237 0.50 -10.04 19.86
N VAL A 238 -0.15 -10.98 20.55
CA VAL A 238 -1.59 -11.23 20.45
C VAL A 238 -2.38 -10.00 20.90
N TRP A 239 -2.00 -9.39 22.02
CA TRP A 239 -2.68 -8.20 22.53
C TRP A 239 -2.55 -7.00 21.58
N VAL A 240 -1.32 -6.64 21.22
CA VAL A 240 -1.03 -5.46 20.39
C VAL A 240 -1.61 -5.66 18.98
N GLY A 241 -1.34 -6.80 18.35
CA GLY A 241 -1.86 -7.12 17.03
C GLY A 241 -3.39 -7.26 17.03
N GLY A 242 -3.94 -7.99 18.00
CA GLY A 242 -5.37 -8.22 18.13
C GLY A 242 -6.16 -6.93 18.36
N SER A 243 -5.71 -6.06 19.27
CA SER A 243 -6.37 -4.77 19.51
C SER A 243 -6.32 -3.86 18.28
N GLN A 244 -5.20 -3.81 17.55
CA GLN A 244 -5.12 -3.01 16.31
C GLN A 244 -6.01 -3.55 15.20
N VAL A 245 -6.15 -4.88 15.08
CA VAL A 245 -7.11 -5.51 14.17
C VAL A 245 -8.54 -5.12 14.56
N VAL A 246 -8.89 -5.24 15.85
CA VAL A 246 -10.21 -4.87 16.37
C VAL A 246 -10.53 -3.40 16.08
N VAL A 247 -9.61 -2.48 16.37
CA VAL A 247 -9.81 -1.05 16.06
C VAL A 247 -9.97 -0.82 14.56
N GLY A 248 -9.19 -1.50 13.71
CA GLY A 248 -9.34 -1.41 12.26
C GLY A 248 -10.70 -1.90 11.75
N LEU A 249 -11.20 -3.01 12.32
CA LEU A 249 -12.52 -3.56 12.01
C LEU A 249 -13.65 -2.60 12.39
N PHE A 250 -13.60 -2.05 13.62
CA PHE A 250 -14.58 -1.05 14.08
C PHE A 250 -14.45 0.29 13.38
N GLY A 251 -13.25 0.64 12.88
CA GLY A 251 -13.03 1.76 11.96
C GLY A 251 -13.78 1.61 10.64
N GLY A 252 -14.36 0.44 10.39
CA GLY A 252 -15.01 0.10 9.13
C GLY A 252 -14.00 0.03 7.97
N THR A 253 -12.69 -0.06 8.24
CA THR A 253 -11.65 -0.11 7.20
C THR A 253 -11.00 -1.48 7.17
N LYS A 254 -11.49 -2.34 6.26
CA LYS A 254 -10.94 -3.70 6.05
C LYS A 254 -9.41 -3.69 5.87
N GLU A 255 -8.89 -2.69 5.17
CA GLU A 255 -7.46 -2.54 4.89
C GLU A 255 -6.62 -2.41 6.16
N SER A 256 -7.09 -1.62 7.13
CA SER A 256 -6.41 -1.42 8.41
C SER A 256 -6.26 -2.73 9.18
N ALA A 257 -7.26 -3.61 9.15
CA ALA A 257 -7.16 -4.93 9.78
C ALA A 257 -6.15 -5.84 9.05
N VAL A 258 -6.21 -5.87 7.72
CA VAL A 258 -5.32 -6.71 6.88
C VAL A 258 -3.86 -6.32 7.06
N ILE A 259 -3.56 -5.02 7.05
CA ILE A 259 -2.18 -4.56 7.12
C ILE A 259 -1.53 -4.89 8.48
N GLN A 260 -2.32 -4.97 9.55
CA GLN A 260 -1.83 -5.42 10.85
C GLN A 260 -1.40 -6.89 10.80
N PHE A 261 -2.18 -7.78 10.18
CA PHE A 261 -1.77 -9.17 9.97
C PHE A 261 -0.50 -9.28 9.13
N VAL A 262 -0.42 -8.49 8.05
CA VAL A 262 0.78 -8.43 7.21
C VAL A 262 1.99 -7.95 8.03
N ALA A 263 1.84 -6.96 8.91
CA ALA A 263 2.87 -6.50 9.82
C ALA A 263 3.35 -7.61 10.76
N LEU A 264 2.42 -8.36 11.34
CA LEU A 264 2.74 -9.49 12.23
C LEU A 264 3.52 -10.58 11.49
N VAL A 265 3.07 -10.97 10.30
CA VAL A 265 3.73 -11.99 9.48
C VAL A 265 5.13 -11.55 9.08
N ILE A 266 5.28 -10.30 8.62
CA ILE A 266 6.58 -9.73 8.24
C ILE A 266 7.50 -9.65 9.45
N GLY A 267 7.04 -9.06 10.56
CA GLY A 267 7.83 -8.90 11.77
C GLY A 267 8.36 -10.23 12.28
N TYR A 268 7.49 -11.25 12.36
CA TYR A 268 7.89 -12.60 12.74
C TYR A 268 8.88 -13.22 11.74
N SER A 269 8.60 -13.09 10.43
CA SER A 269 9.41 -13.70 9.38
C SER A 269 10.78 -13.06 9.19
N ALA A 270 10.97 -11.79 9.60
CA ALA A 270 12.24 -11.09 9.48
C ALA A 270 13.40 -11.77 10.24
N ARG A 271 13.08 -12.57 11.26
CA ARG A 271 14.02 -13.40 12.04
C ARG A 271 14.09 -14.86 11.56
N GLY A 272 13.25 -15.27 10.61
CA GLY A 272 13.06 -16.67 10.22
C GLY A 272 12.87 -16.87 8.71
N LYS A 273 12.39 -18.06 8.33
CA LYS A 273 11.93 -18.30 6.96
C LYS A 273 10.47 -17.88 6.88
N LEU A 274 10.14 -16.99 5.93
CA LEU A 274 8.76 -16.69 5.59
C LEU A 274 8.07 -17.97 5.13
N ARG A 275 7.11 -18.45 5.92
CA ARG A 275 6.23 -19.56 5.52
C ARG A 275 5.09 -18.95 4.72
N VAL A 276 4.74 -19.57 3.60
CA VAL A 276 3.62 -19.13 2.75
C VAL A 276 2.28 -19.33 3.47
N ILE A 277 2.18 -20.34 4.34
CA ILE A 277 0.96 -20.70 5.06
C ILE A 277 0.34 -19.52 5.83
N PRO A 278 1.07 -18.78 6.70
CA PRO A 278 0.53 -17.58 7.35
C PRO A 278 -0.02 -16.52 6.39
N ILE A 279 0.63 -16.29 5.24
CA ILE A 279 0.16 -15.31 4.25
C ILE A 279 -1.17 -15.78 3.65
N VAL A 280 -1.23 -17.05 3.25
CA VAL A 280 -2.46 -17.66 2.71
C VAL A 280 -3.57 -17.62 3.76
N ALA A 281 -3.27 -17.98 5.02
CA ALA A 281 -4.22 -17.93 6.11
C ALA A 281 -4.74 -16.50 6.36
N THR A 282 -3.87 -15.48 6.35
CA THR A 282 -4.29 -14.08 6.43
C THR A 282 -5.20 -13.69 5.27
N GLY A 283 -4.88 -14.10 4.04
CA GLY A 283 -5.74 -13.88 2.87
C GLY A 283 -7.12 -14.52 3.02
N LEU A 284 -7.17 -15.77 3.46
CA LEU A 284 -8.43 -16.51 3.70
C LEU A 284 -9.25 -15.87 4.83
N ILE A 285 -8.63 -15.55 5.97
CA ILE A 285 -9.30 -14.87 7.08
C ILE A 285 -9.88 -13.54 6.62
N THR A 286 -9.11 -12.80 5.82
CA THR A 286 -9.56 -11.51 5.27
C THR A 286 -10.77 -11.69 4.37
N MET A 287 -10.71 -12.64 3.44
CA MET A 287 -11.74 -12.88 2.44
C MET A 287 -13.04 -13.41 3.06
N PHE A 288 -12.94 -14.35 4.00
CA PHE A 288 -14.11 -15.06 4.52
C PHE A 288 -14.68 -14.47 5.82
N PHE A 289 -13.90 -13.68 6.57
CA PHE A 289 -14.37 -13.12 7.84
C PHE A 289 -14.33 -11.59 7.84
N VAL A 290 -13.17 -10.99 7.58
CA VAL A 290 -13.00 -9.53 7.70
C VAL A 290 -13.86 -8.78 6.69
N ALA A 291 -13.82 -9.17 5.41
CA ALA A 291 -14.55 -8.47 4.36
C ALA A 291 -16.08 -8.57 4.52
N PRO A 292 -16.67 -9.76 4.77
CA PRO A 292 -18.10 -9.87 5.06
C PRO A 292 -18.50 -9.08 6.32
N PHE A 293 -17.74 -9.20 7.41
CA PHE A 293 -18.00 -8.46 8.65
C PHE A 293 -18.04 -6.95 8.42
N VAL A 294 -17.00 -6.38 7.79
CA VAL A 294 -16.95 -4.93 7.53
C VAL A 294 -18.06 -4.50 6.58
N THR A 295 -18.45 -5.34 5.62
CA THR A 295 -19.54 -5.02 4.68
C THR A 295 -20.89 -4.98 5.39
N ALA A 296 -21.19 -5.98 6.21
CA ALA A 296 -22.40 -6.02 7.01
C ALA A 296 -22.45 -4.88 8.05
N TYR A 297 -21.33 -4.64 8.74
CA TYR A 297 -21.19 -3.53 9.67
C TYR A 297 -21.48 -2.17 9.01
N ARG A 298 -20.95 -1.95 7.80
CA ARG A 298 -21.22 -0.71 7.05
C ARG A 298 -22.66 -0.62 6.57
N ALA A 299 -23.28 -1.73 6.17
CA ALA A 299 -24.69 -1.75 5.77
C ALA A 299 -25.58 -1.32 6.93
N GLU A 300 -25.28 -1.79 8.15
CA GLU A 300 -26.07 -1.47 9.33
C GLU A 300 -25.88 -0.04 9.84
N ILE A 301 -24.69 0.54 9.63
CA ILE A 301 -24.46 1.95 9.95
C ILE A 301 -25.12 2.88 8.93
N ALA A 302 -25.19 2.46 7.67
CA ALA A 302 -25.76 3.23 6.58
C ALA A 302 -27.30 3.15 6.58
N THR A 303 -27.92 3.67 7.64
CA THR A 303 -29.39 3.75 7.71
C THR A 303 -29.93 4.95 6.93
N SER A 304 -31.16 4.87 6.45
CA SER A 304 -31.82 5.93 5.67
C SER A 304 -32.04 7.24 6.45
N SER A 305 -31.96 7.20 7.78
CA SER A 305 -32.19 8.34 8.69
C SER A 305 -30.90 8.95 9.28
N GLY A 306 -29.72 8.41 8.96
CA GLY A 306 -28.43 8.92 9.44
C GLY A 306 -27.40 7.83 9.75
N ARG A 307 -26.27 8.22 10.34
CA ARG A 307 -25.24 7.28 10.81
C ARG A 307 -25.46 6.97 12.29
N LEU A 308 -25.55 5.68 12.61
CA LEU A 308 -25.58 5.23 14.00
C LEU A 308 -24.23 5.52 14.67
N THR A 309 -24.25 5.82 15.96
CA THR A 309 -23.01 5.86 16.76
C THR A 309 -22.42 4.45 16.87
N PRO A 310 -21.09 4.30 17.08
CA PRO A 310 -20.48 2.96 17.25
C PRO A 310 -21.17 2.11 18.32
N ALA A 311 -21.64 2.71 19.41
CA ALA A 311 -22.36 2.01 20.48
C ALA A 311 -23.75 1.52 20.03
N GLN A 312 -24.48 2.33 19.27
CA GLN A 312 -25.77 1.94 18.69
C GLN A 312 -25.59 0.86 17.61
N ALA A 313 -24.57 0.99 16.77
CA ALA A 313 -24.24 -0.02 15.76
C ALA A 313 -23.90 -1.36 16.41
N LEU A 314 -23.19 -1.36 17.53
CA LEU A 314 -22.90 -2.59 18.29
C LEU A 314 -24.16 -3.27 18.86
N GLN A 315 -25.16 -2.47 19.23
CA GLN A 315 -26.43 -2.98 19.75
C GLN A 315 -27.38 -3.44 18.63
N SER A 316 -27.23 -2.92 17.41
CA SER A 316 -28.07 -3.26 16.26
C SER A 316 -27.56 -4.44 15.44
N ILE A 317 -26.32 -4.89 15.65
CA ILE A 317 -25.78 -6.06 14.94
C ILE A 317 -26.56 -7.31 15.35
N ASP A 318 -27.42 -7.78 14.45
CA ASP A 318 -27.94 -9.14 14.51
C ASP A 318 -26.83 -10.11 14.06
N TYR A 319 -26.27 -10.85 15.01
CA TYR A 319 -25.25 -11.87 14.74
C TYR A 319 -25.75 -12.97 13.80
N GLY A 320 -27.07 -13.21 13.72
CA GLY A 320 -27.68 -14.14 12.76
C GLY A 320 -27.45 -13.68 11.33
N SER A 321 -27.78 -12.41 11.04
CA SER A 321 -27.54 -11.80 9.73
C SER A 321 -26.06 -11.85 9.30
N LEU A 322 -25.11 -11.69 10.23
CA LEU A 322 -23.67 -11.79 9.93
C LEU A 322 -23.26 -13.18 9.41
N LEU A 323 -23.90 -14.24 9.90
CA LEU A 323 -23.66 -15.62 9.47
C LEU A 323 -24.45 -15.96 8.19
N ASP A 324 -25.61 -15.34 8.00
CA ASP A 324 -26.51 -15.58 6.85
C ASP A 324 -26.22 -14.70 5.62
N ASN A 325 -25.40 -13.65 5.74
CA ASN A 325 -25.03 -12.70 4.66
C ASN A 325 -24.37 -13.34 3.42
N GLY A 326 -24.15 -14.66 3.40
CA GLY A 326 -23.88 -15.41 2.18
C GLY A 326 -25.10 -15.66 1.28
N LYS A 327 -26.33 -15.36 1.73
CA LYS A 327 -27.59 -15.72 1.06
C LYS A 327 -28.49 -14.55 0.67
N THR A 328 -28.10 -13.29 0.92
CA THR A 328 -28.94 -12.14 0.51
C THR A 328 -29.15 -12.17 -1.01
N SER A 329 -30.39 -12.46 -1.42
CA SER A 329 -30.82 -12.60 -2.81
C SER A 329 -30.41 -11.36 -3.62
N GLY A 330 -29.49 -11.53 -4.56
CA GLY A 330 -28.96 -10.44 -5.40
C GLY A 330 -27.53 -9.98 -5.08
N SER A 331 -26.93 -10.45 -3.98
CA SER A 331 -25.50 -10.16 -3.72
C SER A 331 -24.62 -11.08 -4.57
N GLN A 332 -23.82 -10.50 -5.46
CA GLN A 332 -22.83 -11.25 -6.23
C GLN A 332 -21.97 -12.10 -5.29
N ALA A 333 -21.60 -13.32 -5.73
CA ALA A 333 -20.75 -14.21 -4.95
C ALA A 333 -19.52 -13.44 -4.40
N PRO A 334 -19.13 -13.59 -3.11
CA PRO A 334 -18.04 -12.82 -2.50
C PRO A 334 -16.73 -12.83 -3.31
N GLY A 335 -16.46 -13.94 -4.02
CA GLY A 335 -15.34 -14.06 -4.94
C GLY A 335 -15.40 -13.07 -6.12
N ASN A 336 -16.57 -12.88 -6.74
CA ASN A 336 -16.73 -11.95 -7.86
C ASN A 336 -16.53 -10.51 -7.40
N GLN A 337 -17.13 -10.11 -6.28
CA GLN A 337 -16.91 -8.78 -5.69
C GLN A 337 -15.44 -8.55 -5.35
N PHE A 338 -14.76 -9.57 -4.84
CA PHE A 338 -13.33 -9.49 -4.54
C PHE A 338 -12.50 -9.31 -5.81
N ILE A 339 -12.74 -10.10 -6.86
CA ILE A 339 -12.00 -10.00 -8.13
C ILE A 339 -12.29 -8.66 -8.83
N GLN A 340 -13.54 -8.19 -8.85
CA GLN A 340 -13.90 -6.87 -9.39
C GLN A 340 -13.16 -5.75 -8.65
N ARG A 341 -13.12 -5.82 -7.32
CA ARG A 341 -12.35 -4.88 -6.49
C ARG A 341 -10.84 -5.05 -6.60
N LEU A 342 -10.36 -6.20 -7.01
CA LEU A 342 -8.94 -6.42 -7.27
C LEU A 342 -8.55 -5.87 -8.65
N SER A 343 -9.49 -5.86 -9.60
CA SER A 343 -9.29 -5.32 -10.95
C SER A 343 -9.15 -3.81 -10.91
N ARG A 344 -7.97 -3.29 -11.27
CA ARG A 344 -7.66 -1.85 -11.25
C ARG A 344 -7.61 -1.24 -12.66
N ILE A 345 -7.66 -2.07 -13.70
CA ILE A 345 -7.61 -1.59 -15.09
C ILE A 345 -8.82 -0.73 -15.46
N GLY A 346 -10.00 -1.04 -14.90
CA GLY A 346 -11.22 -0.27 -15.14
C GLY A 346 -11.12 1.17 -14.65
N ASP A 347 -10.43 1.38 -13.52
CA ASP A 347 -10.21 2.71 -12.96
C ASP A 347 -9.36 3.59 -13.90
N VAL A 348 -8.35 2.99 -14.55
CA VAL A 348 -7.54 3.68 -15.57
C VAL A 348 -8.33 3.87 -16.86
N ALA A 349 -9.11 2.87 -17.26
CA ALA A 349 -9.89 2.91 -18.48
C ALA A 349 -10.97 3.98 -18.49
N MET A 350 -11.59 4.23 -17.34
CA MET A 350 -12.50 5.36 -17.19
C MET A 350 -11.81 6.69 -17.50
N VAL A 351 -10.62 6.92 -16.93
CA VAL A 351 -9.86 8.16 -17.12
C VAL A 351 -9.35 8.30 -18.56
N VAL A 352 -8.81 7.22 -19.14
CA VAL A 352 -8.28 7.22 -20.50
C VAL A 352 -9.38 7.40 -21.54
N ALA A 353 -10.55 6.80 -21.33
CA ALA A 353 -11.69 6.92 -22.25
C ALA A 353 -12.28 8.33 -22.27
N GLN A 354 -12.24 9.05 -21.14
CA GLN A 354 -12.85 10.37 -21.03
C GLN A 354 -11.86 11.54 -21.16
N SER A 355 -10.55 11.30 -21.20
CA SER A 355 -9.54 12.36 -21.33
C SER A 355 -8.71 12.24 -22.62
N PRO A 356 -8.52 13.33 -23.39
CA PRO A 356 -8.84 14.73 -23.03
C PRO A 356 -10.27 15.19 -23.37
N THR A 357 -11.07 14.35 -24.04
CA THR A 357 -12.46 14.69 -24.42
C THR A 357 -13.38 13.58 -23.93
N PRO A 358 -14.45 13.88 -23.15
CA PRO A 358 -14.96 15.22 -22.81
C PRO A 358 -14.27 15.91 -21.62
N VAL A 359 -13.44 15.22 -20.84
CA VAL A 359 -12.79 15.75 -19.64
C VAL A 359 -11.36 16.21 -19.99
N PRO A 360 -11.08 17.53 -20.02
CA PRO A 360 -9.76 18.04 -20.36
C PRO A 360 -8.71 17.60 -19.34
N PHE A 361 -7.44 17.55 -19.76
CA PHE A 361 -6.35 17.27 -18.83
C PHE A 361 -6.29 18.34 -17.72
N ALA A 362 -6.12 17.88 -16.48
CA ALA A 362 -5.79 18.73 -15.34
C ALA A 362 -4.35 19.27 -15.47
N SER A 363 -4.04 20.34 -14.73
CA SER A 363 -2.74 20.98 -14.84
C SER A 363 -1.63 20.11 -14.23
N PRO A 364 -0.53 19.81 -14.94
CA PRO A 364 0.61 19.09 -14.35
C PRO A 364 1.22 19.79 -13.12
N THR A 365 0.99 21.10 -12.97
CA THR A 365 1.44 21.85 -11.78
C THR A 365 0.79 21.37 -10.50
N ASP A 366 -0.41 20.79 -10.58
CA ASP A 366 -1.13 20.27 -9.42
C ASP A 366 -0.34 19.13 -8.77
N LEU A 367 0.35 18.31 -9.57
CA LEU A 367 1.23 17.24 -9.10
C LEU A 367 2.42 17.77 -8.27
N LEU A 368 2.91 18.97 -8.58
CA LEU A 368 3.99 19.63 -7.84
C LEU A 368 3.46 20.35 -6.60
N ALA A 369 2.26 20.93 -6.70
CA ALA A 369 1.64 21.65 -5.60
C ALA A 369 1.12 20.71 -4.50
N GLY A 370 0.59 19.53 -4.86
CA GLY A 370 -0.07 18.63 -3.90
C GLY A 370 0.75 18.26 -2.66
N PRO A 371 2.04 17.87 -2.78
CA PRO A 371 2.86 17.59 -1.60
C PRO A 371 3.01 18.80 -0.66
N VAL A 372 3.15 20.00 -1.23
CA VAL A 372 3.26 21.25 -0.47
C VAL A 372 1.92 21.59 0.19
N LEU A 373 0.84 21.50 -0.59
CA LEU A 373 -0.52 21.73 -0.12
C LEU A 373 -0.85 20.76 1.00
N GLY A 374 -0.60 19.46 0.84
CA GLY A 374 -0.82 18.42 1.84
C GLY A 374 -0.14 18.69 3.17
N PHE A 375 1.01 19.38 3.16
CA PHE A 375 1.75 19.73 4.37
C PHE A 375 1.15 20.90 5.15
N ILE A 376 0.52 21.86 4.46
CA ILE A 376 -0.06 23.04 5.12
C ILE A 376 -1.40 22.64 5.76
N PRO A 377 -1.52 22.72 7.10
CA PRO A 377 -2.79 22.49 7.77
C PRO A 377 -3.87 23.47 7.38
N ARG A 378 -5.13 23.03 7.37
CA ARG A 378 -6.26 23.96 7.22
C ARG A 378 -6.41 24.95 8.37
N SER A 379 -5.86 24.68 9.54
CA SER A 379 -5.81 25.68 10.60
C SER A 379 -4.96 26.90 10.24
N LEU A 380 -3.95 26.72 9.37
CA LEU A 380 -3.11 27.80 8.86
C LEU A 380 -3.62 28.35 7.53
N TRP A 381 -4.31 27.53 6.73
CA TRP A 381 -4.93 27.93 5.47
C TRP A 381 -6.34 27.32 5.31
N PRO A 382 -7.37 27.97 5.89
CA PRO A 382 -8.74 27.45 5.88
C PRO A 382 -9.30 27.25 4.48
N GLU A 383 -9.05 28.20 3.57
CA GLU A 383 -9.52 28.21 2.18
C GLU A 383 -8.71 27.29 1.24
N LYS A 384 -7.86 26.40 1.79
CA LYS A 384 -7.07 25.47 0.97
C LYS A 384 -8.00 24.50 0.22
N PRO A 385 -7.82 24.31 -1.10
CA PRO A 385 -8.58 23.35 -1.88
C PRO A 385 -8.61 21.95 -1.26
N VAL A 386 -9.76 21.27 -1.35
CA VAL A 386 -9.89 19.87 -0.88
C VAL A 386 -9.13 18.97 -1.84
N LEU A 387 -8.07 18.33 -1.35
CA LEU A 387 -7.30 17.35 -2.11
C LEU A 387 -7.86 15.95 -1.86
N ASP A 388 -9.03 15.67 -2.47
CA ASP A 388 -9.58 14.31 -2.53
C ASP A 388 -9.77 13.94 -4.00
N ALA A 389 -8.70 13.45 -4.61
CA ALA A 389 -8.70 13.09 -6.02
C ALA A 389 -9.70 11.95 -6.32
N GLY A 390 -9.94 11.04 -5.37
CA GLY A 390 -10.90 9.96 -5.53
C GLY A 390 -12.34 10.42 -5.53
N TYR A 391 -12.70 11.36 -4.65
CA TYR A 391 -14.03 12.00 -4.64
C TYR A 391 -14.26 12.83 -5.90
N GLN A 392 -13.28 13.64 -6.30
CA GLN A 392 -13.35 14.42 -7.54
C GLN A 392 -13.46 13.52 -8.76
N ALA A 393 -12.70 12.42 -8.81
CA ALA A 393 -12.81 11.46 -9.89
C ALA A 393 -14.20 10.80 -9.94
N ASN A 394 -14.81 10.52 -8.79
CA ASN A 394 -16.16 9.97 -8.72
C ASN A 394 -17.22 10.92 -9.32
N ILE A 395 -17.10 12.23 -9.11
CA ILE A 395 -18.00 13.22 -9.71
C ILE A 395 -17.72 13.38 -11.20
N VAL A 396 -16.46 13.63 -11.55
CA VAL A 396 -16.08 14.03 -12.91
C VAL A 396 -16.20 12.87 -13.89
N TYR A 397 -15.66 11.70 -13.54
CA TYR A 397 -15.57 10.57 -14.45
C TYR A 397 -16.73 9.58 -14.32
N TYR A 398 -17.25 9.40 -13.11
CA TYR A 398 -18.34 8.45 -12.85
C TYR A 398 -19.72 9.12 -12.76
N HIS A 399 -19.78 10.44 -12.94
CA HIS A 399 -21.01 11.24 -12.89
C HIS A 399 -21.81 11.04 -11.59
N ALA A 400 -21.13 10.71 -10.50
CA ALA A 400 -21.77 10.61 -9.20
C ALA A 400 -22.29 11.99 -8.77
N PRO A 401 -23.50 12.08 -8.21
CA PRO A 401 -24.00 13.35 -7.67
C PRO A 401 -23.04 13.88 -6.59
N PRO A 402 -22.75 15.20 -6.53
CA PRO A 402 -21.88 15.77 -5.50
C PRO A 402 -22.37 15.52 -4.07
N SER A 403 -23.66 15.24 -3.89
CA SER A 403 -24.25 14.86 -2.60
C SER A 403 -23.85 13.46 -2.11
N VAL A 404 -23.30 12.61 -2.99
CA VAL A 404 -22.81 11.26 -2.68
C VAL A 404 -21.33 11.33 -2.34
N TYR A 405 -21.03 11.34 -1.04
CA TYR A 405 -19.68 11.37 -0.51
C TYR A 405 -19.01 9.99 -0.57
N SER A 406 -18.64 9.60 -1.79
CA SER A 406 -17.91 8.37 -2.08
C SER A 406 -16.70 8.70 -2.95
N SER A 407 -15.58 8.05 -2.66
CA SER A 407 -14.36 8.18 -3.45
C SER A 407 -14.22 6.97 -4.38
N ALA A 408 -13.94 7.23 -5.66
CA ALA A 408 -13.53 6.19 -6.60
C ALA A 408 -12.03 5.92 -6.39
N ALA A 409 -11.61 4.68 -6.61
CA ALA A 409 -10.19 4.37 -6.61
C ALA A 409 -9.55 5.05 -7.83
N LEU A 410 -8.52 5.85 -7.61
CA LEU A 410 -7.77 6.49 -8.67
C LEU A 410 -6.32 6.00 -8.57
N THR A 411 -5.91 5.17 -9.51
CA THR A 411 -4.57 4.58 -9.48
C THR A 411 -3.50 5.62 -9.85
N PRO A 412 -2.22 5.42 -9.49
CA PRO A 412 -1.15 6.33 -9.90
C PRO A 412 -1.05 6.48 -11.43
N TYR A 413 -1.41 5.44 -12.20
CA TYR A 413 -1.40 5.49 -13.66
C TYR A 413 -2.51 6.38 -14.22
N GLY A 414 -3.74 6.21 -13.71
CA GLY A 414 -4.88 7.04 -14.11
C GLY A 414 -4.69 8.49 -13.67
N ASP A 415 -4.22 8.71 -12.44
CA ASP A 415 -3.97 10.05 -11.90
C ASP A 415 -2.91 10.79 -12.71
N LEU A 416 -1.78 10.16 -13.03
CA LEU A 416 -0.76 10.81 -13.87
C LEU A 416 -1.28 11.08 -15.29
N TYR A 417 -2.06 10.15 -15.87
CA TYR A 417 -2.59 10.32 -17.23
C TYR A 417 -3.54 11.52 -17.33
N ARG A 418 -4.42 11.74 -16.34
CA ARG A 418 -5.32 12.91 -16.38
C ARG A 418 -4.60 14.26 -16.29
N HIS A 419 -3.31 14.30 -15.92
CA HIS A 419 -2.54 15.54 -15.83
C HIS A 419 -1.67 15.85 -17.07
N GLY A 420 -1.78 15.07 -18.15
CA GLY A 420 -1.02 15.34 -19.39
C GLY A 420 -0.66 14.10 -20.21
N GLY A 421 -1.49 13.06 -20.13
CA GLY A 421 -1.35 11.83 -20.89
C GLY A 421 -0.12 11.00 -20.52
N VAL A 422 0.35 10.22 -21.50
CA VAL A 422 1.42 9.23 -21.30
C VAL A 422 2.75 9.86 -20.88
N MET A 423 3.06 11.08 -21.32
CA MET A 423 4.33 11.75 -20.96
C MET A 423 4.43 12.01 -19.45
N VAL A 424 3.34 12.45 -18.83
CA VAL A 424 3.28 12.67 -17.38
C VAL A 424 3.34 11.34 -16.63
N VAL A 425 2.71 10.28 -17.16
CA VAL A 425 2.83 8.91 -16.63
C VAL A 425 4.29 8.44 -16.62
N ILE A 426 5.03 8.62 -17.71
CA ILE A 426 6.46 8.26 -17.81
C ILE A 426 7.26 8.99 -16.73
N VAL A 427 7.14 10.32 -16.63
CA VAL A 427 7.91 11.11 -15.67
C VAL A 427 7.56 10.74 -14.22
N GLY A 428 6.28 10.65 -13.87
CA GLY A 428 5.86 10.30 -12.52
C GLY A 428 6.28 8.88 -12.11
N MET A 429 6.13 7.91 -13.01
CA MET A 429 6.53 6.52 -12.74
C MET A 429 8.05 6.34 -12.68
N LEU A 430 8.82 7.15 -13.42
CA LEU A 430 10.27 7.21 -13.30
C LEU A 430 10.69 7.66 -11.89
N LEU A 431 10.11 8.76 -11.40
CA LEU A 431 10.38 9.28 -10.06
C LEU A 431 9.97 8.28 -8.98
N LEU A 432 8.81 7.65 -9.15
CA LEU A 432 8.33 6.62 -8.23
C LEU A 432 9.28 5.41 -8.20
N GLY A 433 9.77 4.94 -9.35
CA GLY A 433 10.74 3.85 -9.41
C GLY A 433 12.04 4.17 -8.67
N PHE A 434 12.58 5.39 -8.82
CA PHE A 434 13.74 5.85 -8.06
C PHE A 434 13.46 5.87 -6.55
N PHE A 435 12.31 6.40 -6.15
CA PHE A 435 11.90 6.48 -4.75
C PHE A 435 11.80 5.10 -4.10
N VAL A 436 11.12 4.16 -4.77
CA VAL A 436 10.94 2.79 -4.30
C VAL A 436 12.28 2.07 -4.16
N ARG A 437 13.21 2.26 -5.11
CA ARG A 437 14.55 1.69 -5.01
C ARG A 437 15.34 2.25 -3.82
N VAL A 438 15.23 3.55 -3.56
CA VAL A 438 15.88 4.20 -2.42
C VAL A 438 15.38 3.63 -1.08
N ILE A 439 14.08 3.31 -0.97
CA ILE A 439 13.55 2.62 0.21
C ILE A 439 14.07 1.19 0.27
N ASP A 440 14.00 0.46 -0.83
CA ASP A 440 14.39 -0.94 -0.86
C ASP A 440 15.88 -1.15 -0.56
N ASP A 441 16.79 -0.31 -1.04
CA ASP A 441 18.21 -0.46 -0.74
C ASP A 441 18.51 -0.52 0.78
N ARG A 442 17.61 0.01 1.63
CA ARG A 442 17.72 -0.01 3.09
C ARG A 442 17.29 -1.33 3.72
N THR A 443 16.39 -2.07 3.09
CA THR A 443 15.92 -3.40 3.57
C THR A 443 16.83 -4.55 3.16
N GLY A 444 17.89 -4.26 2.39
CA GLY A 444 18.80 -5.28 1.87
C GLY A 444 19.74 -5.86 2.94
N GLY A 445 19.73 -7.19 3.09
CA GLY A 445 20.79 -7.94 3.80
C GLY A 445 20.31 -8.75 4.99
N ARG A 446 21.25 -9.26 5.79
CA ARG A 446 20.98 -9.87 7.12
C ARG A 446 20.55 -8.82 8.15
N SER A 447 20.61 -7.54 7.80
CA SER A 447 20.45 -6.43 8.73
C SER A 447 19.04 -6.32 9.33
N ALA A 448 17.96 -6.61 8.58
CA ALA A 448 16.60 -6.60 9.14
C ALA A 448 16.34 -7.70 10.19
N SER A 449 17.07 -8.81 10.10
CA SER A 449 17.04 -9.84 11.15
C SER A 449 17.74 -9.39 12.44
N VAL A 450 18.59 -8.36 12.37
CA VAL A 450 19.30 -7.81 13.53
C VAL A 450 18.60 -6.55 14.05
N ASP A 451 18.13 -5.69 13.15
CA ASP A 451 17.56 -4.38 13.43
C ASP A 451 16.17 -4.22 12.77
N PRO A 452 15.06 -4.31 13.54
CA PRO A 452 13.70 -4.20 13.00
C PRO A 452 13.38 -2.80 12.48
N ARG A 453 14.15 -1.76 12.87
CA ARG A 453 13.93 -0.37 12.42
C ARG A 453 14.02 -0.24 10.90
N MET A 454 14.80 -1.12 10.25
CA MET A 454 14.93 -1.15 8.78
C MET A 454 13.62 -1.50 8.06
N LEU A 455 12.66 -2.13 8.76
CA LEU A 455 11.38 -2.53 8.21
C LEU A 455 10.31 -1.45 8.35
N PHE A 456 10.54 -0.40 9.14
CA PHE A 456 9.50 0.59 9.46
C PHE A 456 9.02 1.34 8.22
N LEU A 457 9.93 1.96 7.46
CA LEU A 457 9.58 2.68 6.24
C LEU A 457 8.88 1.77 5.20
N PRO A 458 9.46 0.62 4.79
CA PRO A 458 8.81 -0.25 3.82
C PRO A 458 7.45 -0.77 4.30
N MET A 459 7.31 -1.08 5.58
CA MET A 459 6.03 -1.54 6.14
C MET A 459 4.96 -0.45 6.04
N LEU A 460 5.30 0.80 6.36
CA LEU A 460 4.38 1.92 6.28
C LEU A 460 3.99 2.27 4.84
N PHE A 461 4.91 2.11 3.88
CA PHE A 461 4.61 2.31 2.45
C PHE A 461 3.96 1.10 1.77
N PHE A 462 3.89 -0.05 2.44
CA PHE A 462 3.52 -1.31 1.80
C PHE A 462 2.13 -1.24 1.18
N THR A 463 1.11 -0.79 1.92
CA THR A 463 -0.26 -0.69 1.38
C THR A 463 -0.34 0.33 0.26
N THR A 464 0.18 1.53 0.49
CA THR A 464 0.06 2.65 -0.45
C THR A 464 0.70 2.32 -1.80
N LEU A 465 1.83 1.61 -1.81
CA LEU A 465 2.55 1.28 -3.03
C LEU A 465 2.11 -0.04 -3.68
N VAL A 466 1.88 -1.10 -2.90
CA VAL A 466 1.63 -2.44 -3.45
C VAL A 466 0.20 -2.56 -3.96
N LYS A 467 -0.76 -1.90 -3.30
CA LYS A 467 -2.18 -1.92 -3.67
C LYS A 467 -2.46 -1.14 -4.96
N GLN A 468 -1.70 -0.06 -5.20
CA GLN A 468 -1.83 0.81 -6.38
C GLN A 468 -3.23 1.41 -6.59
N GLU A 469 -3.98 1.60 -5.49
CA GLU A 469 -5.30 2.26 -5.48
C GLU A 469 -5.25 3.72 -5.01
N THR A 470 -4.08 4.17 -4.54
CA THR A 470 -3.86 5.55 -4.11
C THR A 470 -3.38 6.37 -5.29
N ASP A 471 -3.97 7.54 -5.51
CA ASP A 471 -3.56 8.44 -6.57
C ASP A 471 -2.13 8.96 -6.31
N TYR A 472 -1.49 9.48 -7.37
CA TYR A 472 -0.10 9.89 -7.27
C TYR A 472 0.07 11.08 -6.33
N LEU A 473 -0.90 12.00 -6.31
CA LEU A 473 -0.89 13.17 -5.45
C LEU A 473 -0.93 12.80 -3.96
N SER A 474 -1.89 11.97 -3.58
CA SER A 474 -2.06 11.47 -2.22
C SER A 474 -0.87 10.63 -1.79
N LEU A 475 -0.33 9.80 -2.69
CA LEU A 475 0.91 9.07 -2.45
C LEU A 475 2.05 10.03 -2.12
N ALA A 476 2.27 11.06 -2.93
CA ALA A 476 3.34 12.03 -2.72
C ALA A 476 3.16 12.85 -1.43
N ALA A 477 1.92 13.27 -1.13
CA ALA A 477 1.59 13.96 0.12
C ALA A 477 1.81 13.07 1.36
N SER A 478 1.54 11.76 1.26
CA SER A 478 1.70 10.81 2.37
C SER A 478 3.16 10.57 2.78
N ILE A 479 4.13 10.87 1.90
CA ILE A 479 5.56 10.62 2.16
C ILE A 479 6.01 11.29 3.45
N VAL A 480 5.59 12.53 3.69
CA VAL A 480 6.01 13.30 4.87
C VAL A 480 5.49 12.64 6.15
N SER A 481 4.20 12.31 6.19
CA SER A 481 3.56 11.65 7.34
C SER A 481 4.17 10.29 7.62
N ILE A 482 4.43 9.49 6.59
CA ILE A 482 5.06 8.16 6.73
C ILE A 482 6.50 8.30 7.25
N VAL A 483 7.28 9.24 6.72
CA VAL A 483 8.65 9.50 7.18
C VAL A 483 8.66 9.99 8.63
N ALA A 484 7.72 10.85 9.02
CA ALA A 484 7.55 11.31 10.39
C ALA A 484 7.21 10.16 11.35
N ALA A 485 6.25 9.30 10.98
CA ALA A 485 5.88 8.12 11.77
C ALA A 485 7.08 7.18 11.94
N ALA A 486 7.82 6.92 10.86
CA ALA A 486 9.04 6.12 10.92
C ALA A 486 10.11 6.77 11.82
N ALA A 487 10.32 8.09 11.72
CA ALA A 487 11.26 8.84 12.56
C ALA A 487 10.94 8.69 14.06
N ILE A 488 9.67 8.87 14.42
CA ILE A 488 9.18 8.73 15.79
C ILE A 488 9.40 7.30 16.29
N GLY A 489 8.99 6.30 15.50
CA GLY A 489 9.19 4.89 15.84
C GLY A 489 10.66 4.53 16.05
N VAL A 490 11.54 5.04 15.18
CA VAL A 490 13.00 4.85 15.28
C VAL A 490 13.57 5.51 16.53
N ARG A 491 13.12 6.73 16.88
CA ARG A 491 13.58 7.43 18.08
C ARG A 491 13.15 6.70 19.35
N LEU A 492 11.90 6.27 19.45
CA LEU A 492 11.38 5.51 20.60
C LEU A 492 12.06 4.16 20.78
N THR A 493 12.47 3.50 19.69
CA THR A 493 13.27 2.26 19.75
C THR A 493 14.75 2.49 20.08
N SER A 494 15.25 3.72 20.02
CA SER A 494 16.64 4.06 20.35
C SER A 494 16.84 4.57 21.79
N SER A 495 15.81 5.11 22.44
CA SER A 495 15.91 5.77 23.76
C SER A 495 15.82 4.81 24.95
N GLY A 496 15.29 3.60 24.77
CA GLY A 496 15.01 2.67 25.87
C GLY A 496 16.23 2.01 26.55
N SER A 497 17.47 2.46 26.31
CA SER A 497 18.67 1.88 26.95
C SER A 497 19.07 2.54 28.27
N LEU A 498 18.57 3.75 28.56
CA LEU A 498 19.03 4.52 29.73
C LEU A 498 18.58 3.90 31.06
N THR A 499 17.42 3.25 31.09
CA THR A 499 16.85 2.73 32.35
C THR A 499 17.48 1.42 32.84
N SER A 500 18.11 0.64 31.95
CA SER A 500 18.68 -0.68 32.33
C SER A 500 20.11 -0.58 32.88
N GLN A 501 20.87 0.46 32.53
CA GLN A 501 22.23 0.63 33.07
C GLN A 501 22.24 1.16 34.51
N GLU A 502 21.25 1.97 34.92
CA GLU A 502 21.20 2.48 36.29
C GLU A 502 20.83 1.41 37.32
N VAL A 503 20.02 0.41 36.94
CA VAL A 503 19.63 -0.68 37.85
C VAL A 503 20.79 -1.67 38.06
N GLY A 504 21.66 -1.87 37.07
CA GLY A 504 22.85 -2.71 37.20
C GLY A 504 23.96 -2.09 38.05
N ALA A 505 24.04 -0.75 38.12
CA ALA A 505 25.07 -0.04 38.87
C ALA A 505 24.80 0.05 40.38
N ARG A 506 23.54 -0.09 40.82
CA ARG A 506 23.16 -0.04 42.26
C ARG A 506 23.08 -1.41 42.94
N GLY A 507 23.37 -2.50 42.23
CA GLY A 507 23.19 -3.88 42.70
C GLY A 507 24.46 -4.65 43.04
N ARG A 508 25.63 -4.02 43.14
CA ARG A 508 26.83 -4.66 43.66
C ARG A 508 27.15 -4.10 45.05
N PRO A 509 26.76 -4.79 46.14
CA PRO A 509 27.35 -4.53 47.46
C PRO A 509 28.85 -4.84 47.45
#